data_AF-A0A9K3HI99-F1
#
_entry.id   AF-A0A9K3HI99-F1
#
_cell.length_a   1.000
_cell.length_b   1.000
_cell.length_c   1.000
_cell.angle_alpha   90.00
_cell.angle_beta   90.00
_cell.angle_gamma   90.00
#
_symmetry.space_group_name_H-M   'P 1'
#
loop_
_entity.id
_entity.type
_entity.pdbx_description
1 polymer ?
#
loop_
_entity_poly.entity_id
_entity_poly.type
_entity_poly.pdbx_seq_one_letter_code
_entity_poly.pdbx_strand_id
1 'polypeptide(L)'
;MICSAVRKKGENGNDVDLEIKFNVEDLRRVLELGDSDDDPTIISERLCKGLWCRMGFTGHVNGKMGKTMFSHAYKFMIHCVVHGLSHRKGAHDETSDYIMNIITCLVLNRPYNVSKVIFE
;
A
#
# COMPACT_ATOMS: atom_id res chain seq x y z
N MET A 1 0.63 14.15 -4.92
CA MET A 1 1.82 15.04 -4.87
C MET A 1 2.18 15.24 -3.41
N ILE A 2 3.39 14.87 -2.98
CA ILE A 2 3.82 15.04 -1.59
C ILE A 2 4.77 16.24 -1.56
N CYS A 3 4.43 17.26 -0.77
CA CYS A 3 5.28 18.41 -0.53
C CYS A 3 5.91 18.31 0.86
N SER A 4 7.21 18.56 0.96
CA SER A 4 7.90 18.71 2.24
C SER A 4 8.66 20.03 2.26
N ALA A 5 8.64 20.71 3.40
CA ALA A 5 9.42 21.92 3.61
C ALA A 5 10.69 21.56 4.39
N VAL A 6 11.86 21.86 3.83
CA VAL A 6 13.14 21.67 4.51
C VAL A 6 13.74 23.04 4.79
N ARG A 7 14.07 23.28 6.07
CA ARG A 7 14.83 24.47 6.47
C ARG A 7 16.28 24.32 6.06
N LYS A 8 16.78 25.25 5.25
CA LYS A 8 18.20 25.34 4.89
C LYS A 8 18.71 26.72 5.26
N LYS A 9 19.89 26.79 5.88
CA LYS A 9 20.60 28.07 6.05
C LYS A 9 21.06 28.58 4.69
N GLY A 10 20.60 29.76 4.32
CA GLY A 10 21.10 30.50 3.16
C GLY A 10 22.51 31.04 3.39
N GLU A 11 23.13 31.54 2.33
CA GLU A 11 24.50 32.09 2.32
C GLU A 11 24.68 33.24 3.33
N ASN A 12 23.59 33.94 3.66
CA ASN A 12 23.57 35.07 4.59
C ASN A 12 23.21 34.66 6.04
N GLY A 13 23.13 33.36 6.34
CA GLY A 13 22.80 32.85 7.68
C GLY A 13 21.31 32.84 8.04
N ASN A 14 20.43 33.29 7.14
CA ASN A 14 18.98 33.25 7.32
C ASN A 14 18.41 31.86 6.99
N ASP A 15 17.40 31.43 7.74
CA ASP A 15 16.68 30.19 7.46
C ASP A 15 15.73 30.41 6.26
N VAL A 16 15.92 29.63 5.20
CA VAL A 16 15.08 29.61 4.01
C VAL A 16 14.31 28.29 4.00
N ASP A 17 12.98 28.38 3.88
CA ASP A 17 12.14 27.21 3.65
C ASP A 17 12.20 26.83 2.17
N LEU A 18 12.74 25.66 1.87
CA LEU A 18 12.76 25.09 0.53
C LEU A 18 11.61 24.10 0.41
N GLU A 19 10.72 24.35 -0.56
CA GLU A 19 9.69 23.40 -0.95
C GLU A 19 10.31 22.30 -1.82
N ILE A 20 10.26 21.07 -1.34
CA ILE A 20 10.65 19.87 -2.10
C ILE A 20 9.37 19.17 -2.54
N LYS A 21 9.24 18.97 -3.86
CA LYS A 21 8.14 18.25 -4.47
C LYS A 21 8.64 16.86 -4.88
N PHE A 22 8.01 15.83 -4.34
CA PHE A 22 8.26 14.45 -4.74
C PHE A 22 7.22 14.03 -5.77
N ASN A 23 7.67 13.32 -6.81
CA ASN A 23 6.80 12.71 -7.80
C ASN A 23 6.91 11.17 -7.74
N VAL A 24 6.08 10.49 -8.54
CA VAL A 24 6.02 9.02 -8.60
C VAL A 24 7.35 8.43 -9.09
N GLU A 25 8.04 9.10 -10.01
CA GLU A 25 9.33 8.64 -10.55
C GLU A 25 10.44 8.67 -9.49
N ASP A 26 10.45 9.68 -8.62
CA ASP A 26 11.39 9.74 -7.49
C ASP A 26 11.22 8.55 -6.55
N LEU A 27 9.97 8.17 -6.28
CA LEU A 27 9.65 7.02 -5.45
C LEU A 27 10.13 5.71 -6.11
N ARG A 28 9.80 5.51 -7.39
CA ARG A 28 10.25 4.34 -8.16
C ARG A 28 11.76 4.22 -8.19
N ARG A 29 12.45 5.34 -8.40
CA ARG A 29 13.92 5.40 -8.46
C ARG A 29 14.58 5.11 -7.11
N VAL A 30 14.08 5.70 -6.02
CA VAL A 30 14.72 5.59 -4.69
C VAL A 30 14.40 4.27 -4.00
N LEU A 31 13.17 3.76 -4.16
CA LEU A 31 12.73 2.50 -3.56
C LEU A 31 12.90 1.30 -4.49
N GLU A 32 13.45 1.50 -5.69
CA GLU A 32 13.65 0.49 -6.73
C GLU A 32 12.35 -0.27 -7.05
N LEU A 33 11.22 0.47 -7.11
CA LEU A 33 9.93 -0.11 -7.44
C LEU A 33 9.85 -0.30 -8.96
N GLY A 34 9.60 -1.54 -9.38
CA GLY A 34 9.49 -1.93 -10.79
C GLY A 34 8.08 -1.81 -11.37
N ASP A 35 7.21 -1.01 -10.75
CA ASP A 35 5.86 -0.78 -11.24
C ASP A 35 5.81 0.32 -12.30
N SER A 36 4.76 0.32 -13.11
CA SER A 36 4.56 1.23 -14.23
C SER A 36 3.21 1.92 -14.19
N ASP A 37 3.04 2.99 -14.97
CA ASP A 37 1.77 3.72 -15.04
C ASP A 37 0.64 2.91 -15.69
N ASP A 38 1.00 1.89 -16.48
CA ASP A 38 0.09 0.95 -17.11
C ASP A 38 -0.41 -0.15 -16.15
N ASP A 39 0.25 -0.31 -15.00
CA ASP A 39 -0.13 -1.31 -14.01
C ASP A 39 -1.41 -0.92 -13.26
N PRO A 40 -2.26 -1.89 -12.89
CA PRO A 40 -3.50 -1.60 -12.21
C PRO A 40 -3.27 -1.08 -10.79
N THR A 41 -4.08 -0.10 -10.37
CA THR A 41 -4.21 0.33 -8.97
C THR A 41 -5.44 -0.28 -8.27
N ILE A 42 -6.44 -0.69 -9.06
CA ILE A 42 -7.70 -1.26 -8.60
C ILE A 42 -7.86 -2.65 -9.22
N ILE A 43 -8.09 -3.64 -8.37
CA ILE A 43 -8.37 -5.01 -8.78
C ILE A 43 -9.86 -5.27 -8.59
N SER A 44 -10.45 -6.10 -9.47
CA SER A 44 -11.88 -6.38 -9.37
C SER A 44 -12.21 -7.03 -8.03
N GLU A 45 -13.22 -6.50 -7.34
CA GLU A 45 -13.65 -6.97 -6.03
C GLU A 45 -13.96 -8.48 -6.02
N ARG A 46 -14.57 -8.97 -7.11
CA ARG A 46 -14.84 -10.39 -7.32
C ARG A 46 -13.55 -11.23 -7.33
N LEU A 47 -12.47 -10.74 -7.94
CA LEU A 47 -11.18 -11.44 -7.97
C LEU A 47 -10.56 -11.47 -6.57
N CYS A 48 -10.53 -10.33 -5.88
CA CYS A 48 -10.00 -10.21 -4.52
C CYS A 48 -10.73 -11.17 -3.57
N LYS A 49 -12.07 -11.10 -3.51
CA LYS A 49 -12.90 -11.96 -2.66
C LYS A 49 -12.78 -13.44 -3.03
N GLY A 50 -12.76 -13.75 -4.33
CA GLY A 50 -12.58 -15.13 -4.79
C GLY A 50 -11.22 -15.72 -4.40
N LEU A 51 -10.16 -14.92 -4.41
CA LEU A 51 -8.85 -15.33 -3.93
C LEU A 51 -8.85 -15.55 -2.41
N TRP A 52 -9.51 -14.69 -1.65
CA TRP A 52 -9.55 -14.81 -0.19
C TRP A 52 -10.20 -16.09 0.28
N CYS A 53 -11.28 -16.53 -0.38
CA CYS A 53 -11.86 -17.85 -0.14
C CYS A 53 -10.82 -18.96 -0.35
N ARG A 54 -9.97 -18.86 -1.38
CA ARG A 54 -8.86 -19.82 -1.61
C ARG A 54 -7.73 -19.72 -0.59
N MET A 55 -7.56 -18.56 0.04
CA MET A 55 -6.63 -18.34 1.15
C MET A 55 -7.18 -18.84 2.51
N GLY A 56 -8.36 -19.47 2.50
CA GLY A 56 -8.99 -20.02 3.71
C GLY A 56 -9.67 -18.97 4.57
N PHE A 57 -10.23 -17.92 3.97
CA PHE A 57 -11.04 -16.92 4.69
C PHE A 57 -12.33 -17.53 5.23
N THR A 58 -12.58 -17.41 6.53
CA THR A 58 -13.75 -18.00 7.22
C THR A 58 -14.83 -16.99 7.61
N GLY A 59 -14.63 -15.70 7.31
CA GLY A 59 -15.58 -14.64 7.65
C GLY A 59 -16.70 -14.44 6.61
N HIS A 60 -17.57 -13.46 6.85
CA HIS A 60 -18.57 -13.05 5.86
C HIS A 60 -17.89 -12.28 4.72
N VAL A 61 -18.06 -12.74 3.48
CA VAL A 61 -17.38 -12.19 2.28
C VAL A 61 -17.75 -10.74 1.95
N ASN A 62 -18.86 -10.22 2.49
CA ASN A 62 -19.22 -8.80 2.38
C ASN A 62 -19.10 -8.06 3.73
N GLY A 63 -18.45 -8.68 4.71
CA GLY A 63 -18.26 -8.15 6.05
C GLY A 63 -16.87 -7.54 6.25
N LYS A 64 -16.52 -7.31 7.52
CA LYS A 64 -15.19 -6.85 7.92
C LYS A 64 -14.15 -7.95 7.74
N MET A 65 -12.99 -7.53 7.25
CA MET A 65 -11.98 -8.43 6.70
C MET A 65 -10.79 -8.52 7.64
N GLY A 66 -10.97 -9.37 8.64
CA GLY A 66 -9.98 -9.59 9.70
C GLY A 66 -8.87 -10.55 9.28
N LYS A 67 -7.61 -10.19 9.50
CA LYS A 67 -6.45 -11.08 9.23
C LYS A 67 -6.49 -12.41 9.99
N THR A 68 -7.22 -12.46 11.10
CA THR A 68 -7.42 -13.69 11.91
C THR A 68 -8.31 -14.72 11.24
N MET A 69 -9.10 -14.32 10.24
CA MET A 69 -10.04 -15.18 9.54
C MET A 69 -9.39 -15.99 8.41
N PHE A 70 -8.09 -15.81 8.16
CA PHE A 70 -7.36 -16.52 7.11
C PHE A 70 -6.59 -17.71 7.68
N SER A 71 -6.19 -18.64 6.80
CA SER A 71 -5.33 -19.76 7.20
C SER A 71 -3.98 -19.27 7.74
N HIS A 72 -3.32 -20.10 8.56
CA HIS A 72 -2.07 -19.73 9.22
C HIS A 72 -0.98 -19.23 8.26
N ALA A 73 -0.85 -19.85 7.08
CA ALA A 73 0.13 -19.47 6.07
C ALA A 73 -0.08 -18.02 5.57
N TYR A 74 -1.34 -17.65 5.31
CA TYR A 74 -1.66 -16.31 4.79
C TYR A 74 -1.83 -15.26 5.89
N LYS A 75 -2.21 -15.68 7.10
CA LYS A 75 -2.38 -14.77 8.25
C LYS A 75 -1.13 -13.97 8.56
N PHE A 76 0.05 -14.61 8.52
CA PHE A 76 1.32 -13.92 8.77
C PHE A 76 1.64 -12.90 7.67
N MET A 77 1.49 -13.28 6.40
CA MET A 77 1.72 -12.38 5.27
C MET A 77 0.77 -11.17 5.33
N ILE A 78 -0.53 -11.38 5.54
CA ILE A 78 -1.51 -10.30 5.68
C ILE A 78 -1.15 -9.39 6.86
N HIS A 79 -0.71 -9.97 7.98
CA HIS A 79 -0.24 -9.20 9.12
C HIS A 79 0.92 -8.27 8.75
N CYS A 80 1.93 -8.76 8.03
CA CYS A 80 3.06 -7.95 7.57
C CYS A 80 2.61 -6.81 6.65
N VAL A 81 1.74 -7.08 5.68
CA VAL A 81 1.26 -6.05 4.74
C VAL A 81 0.41 -5.00 5.46
N VAL A 82 -0.51 -5.42 6.33
CA VAL A 82 -1.36 -4.48 7.09
C VAL A 82 -0.52 -3.63 8.04
N HIS A 83 0.49 -4.19 8.71
CA HIS A 83 1.36 -3.39 9.59
C HIS A 83 2.34 -2.50 8.83
N GLY A 84 2.83 -2.95 7.67
CA GLY A 84 3.78 -2.17 6.88
C GLY A 84 3.16 -1.03 6.09
N LEU A 85 1.93 -1.21 5.59
CA LEU A 85 1.30 -0.28 4.63
C LEU A 85 0.06 0.43 5.17
N SER A 86 -0.48 0.03 6.32
CA SER A 86 -1.59 0.76 6.91
C SER A 86 -1.11 2.09 7.50
N HIS A 87 -1.65 3.19 6.98
CA HIS A 87 -1.45 4.53 7.52
C HIS A 87 -2.26 4.80 8.82
N ARG A 88 -2.98 3.80 9.35
CA ARG A 88 -3.85 3.97 10.52
C ARG A 88 -3.08 3.79 11.82
N LYS A 89 -3.33 4.67 12.79
CA LYS A 89 -2.81 4.60 14.17
C LYS A 89 -3.39 3.43 15.00
N GLY A 90 -4.33 2.66 14.45
CA GLY A 90 -5.00 1.53 15.10
C GLY A 90 -5.80 0.69 14.10
N ALA A 91 -6.48 -0.36 14.58
CA ALA A 91 -7.22 -1.32 13.76
C ALA A 91 -6.36 -2.07 12.73
N HIS A 92 -5.14 -2.46 13.12
CA HIS A 92 -4.21 -3.29 12.31
C HIS A 92 -4.70 -4.72 12.06
N ASP A 93 -5.93 -5.05 12.47
CA ASP A 93 -6.53 -6.36 12.26
C ASP A 93 -7.43 -6.39 11.03
N GLU A 94 -7.91 -5.24 10.55
CA GLU A 94 -8.79 -5.11 9.40
C GLU A 94 -8.00 -4.69 8.14
N THR A 95 -8.37 -5.28 7.00
CA THR A 95 -7.79 -4.96 5.70
C THR A 95 -8.61 -3.89 5.01
N SER A 96 -7.99 -2.78 4.59
CA SER A 96 -8.63 -1.77 3.72
C SER A 96 -8.55 -2.16 2.24
N ASP A 97 -9.44 -1.60 1.41
CA ASP A 97 -9.59 -1.98 0.00
C ASP A 97 -8.28 -1.94 -0.81
N TYR A 98 -7.45 -0.90 -0.65
CA TYR A 98 -6.15 -0.84 -1.33
C TYR A 98 -5.18 -1.93 -0.85
N ILE A 99 -5.20 -2.28 0.45
CA ILE A 99 -4.41 -3.39 0.98
C ILE A 99 -4.93 -4.72 0.41
N MET A 100 -6.26 -4.85 0.19
CA MET A 100 -6.82 -6.01 -0.49
C MET A 100 -6.26 -6.18 -1.90
N ASN A 101 -6.17 -5.08 -2.65
CA ASN A 101 -5.59 -5.07 -4.00
C ASN A 101 -4.11 -5.48 -3.97
N ILE A 102 -3.32 -4.91 -3.06
CA ILE A 102 -1.90 -5.24 -2.87
C ILE A 102 -1.71 -6.72 -2.52
N ILE A 103 -2.45 -7.24 -1.53
CA ILE A 103 -2.40 -8.67 -1.16
C ILE A 103 -2.77 -9.55 -2.35
N THR A 104 -3.79 -9.16 -3.10
CA THR A 104 -4.27 -9.93 -4.26
C THR A 104 -3.21 -10.00 -5.35
N CYS A 105 -2.57 -8.88 -5.69
CA CYS A 105 -1.48 -8.87 -6.67
C CYS A 105 -0.24 -9.61 -6.18
N LEU A 106 0.11 -9.47 -4.89
CA LEU A 106 1.24 -10.16 -4.29
C LEU A 106 1.06 -11.69 -4.35
N VAL A 107 -0.10 -12.21 -3.94
CA VAL A 107 -0.37 -13.66 -3.94
C VAL A 107 -0.49 -14.21 -5.35
N LEU A 108 -1.06 -13.45 -6.29
CA LEU A 108 -1.20 -13.88 -7.69
C LEU A 108 0.04 -13.60 -8.53
N ASN A 109 1.08 -12.99 -7.96
CA ASN A 109 2.27 -12.51 -8.67
C ASN A 109 1.89 -11.68 -9.92
N ARG A 110 1.02 -10.68 -9.72
CA ARG A 110 0.56 -9.76 -10.78
C ARG A 110 1.17 -8.38 -10.61
N PRO A 111 1.37 -7.65 -11.72
CA PRO A 111 1.78 -6.25 -11.64
C PRO A 111 0.76 -5.41 -10.86
N TYR A 112 1.26 -4.42 -10.13
CA TYR A 112 0.46 -3.51 -9.34
C TYR A 112 1.18 -2.17 -9.17
N ASN A 113 0.48 -1.08 -9.42
CA ASN A 113 1.05 0.27 -9.34
C ASN A 113 1.07 0.78 -7.89
N VAL A 114 2.00 0.22 -7.09
CA VAL A 114 2.21 0.62 -5.69
C VAL A 114 2.59 2.08 -5.61
N SER A 115 3.39 2.58 -6.56
CA SER A 115 3.91 3.94 -6.54
C SER A 115 2.76 4.94 -6.64
N LYS A 116 1.80 4.73 -7.55
CA LYS A 116 0.63 5.60 -7.68
C LYS A 116 -0.27 5.56 -6.44
N VAL A 117 -0.45 4.39 -5.84
CA VAL A 117 -1.28 4.21 -4.62
C VAL A 117 -0.72 4.98 -3.42
N ILE A 118 0.60 5.18 -3.34
CA ILE A 118 1.23 5.98 -2.27
C ILE A 118 0.95 7.49 -2.44
N PHE A 119 0.68 7.95 -3.66
CA PHE A 119 0.43 9.35 -3.97
C PHE A 119 -1.06 9.72 -4.05
N GLU A 120 -1.96 8.74 -4.03
CA GLU A 120 -3.43 8.88 -3.95
C GLU A 120 -3.90 9.04 -2.50
#